data_AF-A0A948HRN3-F1
#
_entry.id   AF-A0A948HRN3-F1
#
_cell.length_a   1.000
_cell.length_b   1.000
_cell.length_c   1.000
_cell.angle_alpha   90.00
_cell.angle_beta   90.00
_cell.angle_gamma   90.00
#
_symmetry.space_group_name_H-M   'P 1'
#
loop_
_entity.id
_entity.type
_entity.pdbx_description
1 polymer ?
#
loop_
_entity_poly.entity_id
_entity_poly.type
_entity_poly.pdbx_seq_one_letter_code
_entity_poly.pdbx_strand_id
1 'polypeptide(L)'
;MPDTTDKIKMSYLLWLASGDETRQKNYRAYRDYYDGDHDTQLTDRQRQYLQIKIGREFNINYCPIVVDALAERLLVSGFDAGDYSGVIDDILHSIRIDAVQGVIHKSAIRDGDTYLIIGWDNDTGLPTFTHQLAYDGTEGVKIHYDAAERDKVQFASKRWRIEQGGDAGYINRMNLYYPNRIEKYISDSRDELGYQPYQPPTDSTWPIWWTTTGAESGEP
;
A
#
# COMPACT_ATOMS: atom_id res chain seq x y z
N MET A 1 -3.76 -29.50 -23.57
CA MET A 1 -2.59 -29.15 -22.77
C MET A 1 -2.74 -27.68 -22.40
N PRO A 2 -2.69 -27.27 -21.13
CA PRO A 2 -2.76 -25.85 -20.78
C PRO A 2 -1.57 -25.12 -21.42
N ASP A 3 -1.87 -24.01 -22.09
CA ASP A 3 -0.95 -23.25 -22.94
C ASP A 3 0.26 -22.75 -22.13
N THR A 4 1.45 -22.79 -22.70
CA THR A 4 2.71 -22.41 -22.03
C THR A 4 2.67 -20.95 -21.57
N THR A 5 1.95 -20.10 -22.31
CA THR A 5 1.69 -18.69 -21.98
C THR A 5 0.97 -18.51 -20.64
N ASP A 6 -0.01 -19.36 -20.35
CA ASP A 6 -0.78 -19.30 -19.10
C ASP A 6 0.07 -19.69 -17.89
N LYS A 7 1.00 -20.64 -18.08
CA LYS A 7 1.94 -21.05 -17.02
C LYS A 7 2.92 -19.93 -16.66
N ILE A 8 3.45 -19.23 -17.66
CA ILE A 8 4.38 -18.11 -17.44
C ILE A 8 3.66 -16.97 -16.71
N LYS A 9 2.46 -16.60 -17.17
CA LYS A 9 1.64 -15.59 -16.51
C LYS A 9 1.32 -15.97 -15.07
N MET A 10 0.91 -17.22 -14.83
CA MET A 10 0.66 -17.70 -13.48
C MET A 10 1.94 -17.61 -12.63
N SER A 11 3.09 -18.11 -13.08
CA SER A 11 4.35 -18.01 -12.31
C SER A 11 4.76 -16.57 -12.00
N TYR A 12 4.48 -15.64 -12.91
CA TYR A 12 4.74 -14.23 -12.70
C TYR A 12 3.82 -13.64 -11.63
N LEU A 13 2.51 -13.93 -11.69
CA LEU A 13 1.55 -13.51 -10.66
C LEU A 13 1.90 -14.10 -9.29
N LEU A 14 2.37 -15.35 -9.24
CA LEU A 14 2.84 -15.98 -8.01
C LEU A 14 4.09 -15.30 -7.46
N TRP A 15 5.02 -14.91 -8.33
CA TRP A 15 6.20 -14.16 -7.91
C TRP A 15 5.83 -12.76 -7.39
N LEU A 16 4.86 -12.09 -8.01
CA LEU A 16 4.32 -10.82 -7.49
C LEU A 16 3.59 -11.00 -6.16
N ALA A 17 2.90 -12.13 -6.00
CA ALA A 17 2.23 -12.53 -4.78
C ALA A 17 3.25 -12.92 -3.70
N SER A 18 4.38 -13.52 -4.03
CA SER A 18 5.47 -13.73 -3.07
C SER A 18 5.99 -12.37 -2.62
N GLY A 19 5.59 -11.97 -1.40
CA GLY A 19 5.96 -10.70 -0.81
C GLY A 19 7.46 -10.60 -0.60
N ASP A 20 7.97 -9.38 -0.44
CA ASP A 20 9.31 -9.21 0.11
C ASP A 20 9.23 -9.48 1.63
N GLU A 21 9.34 -10.74 2.03
CA GLU A 21 9.16 -11.17 3.42
C GLU A 21 10.03 -10.37 4.39
N THR A 22 11.25 -10.03 3.98
CA THR A 22 12.17 -9.24 4.80
C THR A 22 11.62 -7.84 5.02
N ARG A 23 11.19 -7.15 3.94
CA ARG A 23 10.61 -5.81 4.05
C ARG A 23 9.29 -5.81 4.83
N GLN A 24 8.46 -6.83 4.63
CA GLN A 24 7.21 -7.03 5.38
C GLN A 24 7.44 -7.23 6.89
N LYS A 25 8.44 -8.04 7.27
CA LYS A 25 8.84 -8.21 8.67
C LYS A 25 9.35 -6.90 9.28
N ASN A 26 10.12 -6.12 8.52
CA ASN A 26 10.60 -4.82 8.98
C ASN A 26 9.47 -3.83 9.24
N TYR A 27 8.47 -3.72 8.36
CA TYR A 27 7.32 -2.83 8.59
C TYR A 27 6.59 -3.16 9.89
N ARG A 28 6.38 -4.47 10.17
CA ARG A 28 5.78 -4.89 11.43
C ARG A 28 6.67 -4.48 12.61
N ALA A 29 7.96 -4.79 12.55
CA ALA A 29 8.90 -4.43 13.62
C ALA A 29 8.95 -2.92 13.89
N TYR A 30 8.89 -2.07 12.86
CA TYR A 30 8.88 -0.61 13.03
C TYR A 30 7.60 -0.12 13.69
N ARG A 31 6.46 -0.73 13.38
CA ARG A 31 5.17 -0.41 14.01
C ARG A 31 5.11 -0.87 15.45
N ASP A 32 5.53 -2.11 15.71
CA ASP A 32 5.61 -2.63 17.08
C ASP A 32 6.53 -1.74 17.93
N TYR A 33 7.66 -1.28 17.37
CA TYR A 33 8.54 -0.34 18.05
C TYR A 33 7.89 1.02 18.31
N TYR A 34 7.17 1.56 17.33
CA TYR A 34 6.38 2.79 17.48
C TYR A 34 5.31 2.64 18.56
N ASP A 35 4.57 1.54 18.59
CA ASP A 35 3.51 1.30 19.58
C ASP A 35 4.06 0.98 20.98
N GLY A 36 5.33 0.58 21.06
CA GLY A 36 6.03 0.27 22.31
C GLY A 36 6.05 -1.22 22.65
N ASP A 37 5.54 -2.06 21.75
CA ASP A 37 5.50 -3.52 21.81
C ASP A 37 6.81 -4.13 21.29
N HIS A 38 7.95 -3.51 21.60
CA HIS A 38 9.27 -4.00 21.21
C HIS A 38 9.93 -4.81 22.33
N ASP A 39 10.72 -5.80 21.92
CA ASP A 39 11.49 -6.64 22.84
C ASP A 39 12.49 -5.81 23.66
N THR A 40 12.53 -6.09 24.95
CA THR A 40 13.53 -5.51 25.84
C THR A 40 14.76 -6.40 26.02
N GLN A 41 15.93 -5.86 25.65
CA GLN A 41 17.22 -6.52 25.93
C GLN A 41 17.68 -6.29 27.37
N LEU A 42 16.84 -6.63 28.35
CA LEU A 42 17.20 -6.60 29.77
C LEU A 42 17.88 -7.91 30.17
N THR A 43 19.03 -7.80 30.84
CA THR A 43 19.67 -8.94 31.48
C THR A 43 18.85 -9.46 32.66
N ASP A 44 19.03 -10.73 33.05
CA ASP A 44 18.33 -11.33 34.19
C ASP A 44 18.52 -10.53 35.49
N ARG A 45 19.73 -10.00 35.70
CA ARG A 45 20.05 -9.14 36.85
C ARG A 45 19.28 -7.83 36.83
N GLN A 46 19.13 -7.20 35.66
CA GLN A 46 18.35 -5.97 35.51
C GLN A 46 16.86 -6.23 35.71
N ARG A 47 16.34 -7.36 35.21
CA ARG A 47 14.96 -7.80 35.45
C ARG A 47 14.69 -8.01 36.94
N GLN A 48 15.62 -8.65 37.65
CA GLN A 48 15.53 -8.83 39.10
C GLN A 48 15.58 -7.50 39.85
N TYR A 49 16.47 -6.57 39.47
CA TYR A 49 16.57 -5.25 40.07
C TYR A 49 15.30 -4.41 39.88
N LEU A 50 14.73 -4.43 38.67
CA LEU A 50 13.47 -3.77 38.33
C LEU A 50 12.23 -4.52 38.86
N GLN A 51 12.41 -5.66 39.53
CA GLN A 51 11.35 -6.51 40.08
C GLN A 51 10.28 -6.88 39.03
N ILE A 52 10.72 -7.10 37.79
CA ILE A 52 9.81 -7.41 36.69
C ILE A 52 9.24 -8.82 36.91
N LYS A 53 7.91 -8.93 36.93
CA LYS A 53 7.22 -10.22 37.08
C LYS A 53 7.44 -11.09 35.84
N ILE A 54 7.43 -12.41 36.05
CA ILE A 54 7.49 -13.39 34.96
C ILE A 54 6.35 -13.11 33.97
N GLY A 55 6.69 -13.01 32.67
CA GLY A 55 5.74 -12.71 31.61
C GLY A 55 5.37 -11.22 31.46
N ARG A 56 6.09 -10.31 32.11
CA ARG A 56 5.98 -8.87 31.87
C ARG A 56 7.28 -8.33 31.32
N GLU A 57 7.18 -7.33 30.45
CA GLU A 57 8.31 -6.55 29.98
C GLU A 57 8.22 -5.12 30.54
N PHE A 58 9.37 -4.46 30.63
CA PHE A 58 9.45 -3.07 31.07
C PHE A 58 9.98 -2.23 29.92
N ASN A 59 9.06 -1.56 29.22
CA ASN A 59 9.35 -0.81 28.01
C ASN A 59 9.12 0.67 28.32
N ILE A 60 10.10 1.52 28.00
CA ILE A 60 9.88 2.97 27.97
C ILE A 60 9.86 3.39 26.51
N ASN A 61 8.68 3.76 26.03
CA ASN A 61 8.51 4.12 24.63
C ASN A 61 8.64 5.63 24.42
N TYR A 62 9.74 6.04 23.78
CA TYR A 62 9.95 7.42 23.32
C TYR A 62 9.83 7.57 21.80
N CYS A 63 9.64 6.47 21.06
CA CYS A 63 9.62 6.47 19.60
C CYS A 63 8.48 7.35 19.02
N PRO A 64 7.23 7.28 19.51
CA PRO A 64 6.15 8.14 19.06
C PRO A 64 6.48 9.62 19.13
N ILE A 65 7.15 10.07 20.20
CA ILE A 65 7.47 11.49 20.38
C ILE A 65 8.38 11.98 19.26
N VAL A 66 9.38 11.18 18.88
CA VAL A 66 10.32 11.55 17.80
C VAL A 66 9.63 11.54 16.44
N VAL A 67 8.86 10.49 16.16
CA VAL A 67 8.17 10.33 14.86
C VAL A 67 7.09 11.39 14.69
N ASP A 68 6.26 11.61 15.71
CA ASP A 68 5.16 12.58 15.66
C ASP A 68 5.69 14.01 15.58
N ALA A 69 6.74 14.35 16.34
CA ALA A 69 7.36 15.68 16.26
C ALA A 69 7.94 15.99 14.86
N LEU A 70 8.40 14.98 14.11
CA LEU A 70 8.81 15.16 12.71
C LEU A 70 7.60 15.25 11.78
N ALA A 71 6.61 14.36 11.94
CA ALA A 71 5.43 14.31 11.10
C ALA A 71 4.59 15.60 11.20
N GLU A 72 4.41 16.14 12.40
CA GLU A 72 3.65 17.38 12.64
C GLU A 72 4.32 18.63 12.05
N ARG A 73 5.61 18.57 11.74
CA ARG A 73 6.32 19.66 11.07
C ARG A 73 6.18 19.64 9.55
N LEU A 74 5.75 18.51 8.99
CA LEU A 74 5.53 18.36 7.56
C LEU A 74 4.11 18.80 7.23
N LEU A 75 4.01 19.83 6.37
CA LEU A 75 2.75 20.34 5.87
C LEU A 75 2.90 20.64 4.37
N VAL A 76 1.92 20.19 3.59
CA VAL A 76 1.75 20.58 2.20
C VAL A 76 1.24 22.03 2.19
N SER A 77 2.09 22.95 1.73
CA SER A 77 1.76 24.37 1.66
C SER A 77 1.01 24.77 0.38
N GLY A 78 1.03 23.92 -0.65
CA GLY A 78 0.42 24.15 -1.96
C GLY A 78 1.20 23.42 -3.05
N PHE A 79 0.69 23.48 -4.28
CA PHE A 79 1.35 22.91 -5.45
C PHE A 79 1.68 23.98 -6.50
N ASP A 80 2.89 23.93 -7.04
CA ASP A 80 3.26 24.74 -8.19
C ASP A 80 2.94 23.98 -9.48
N ALA A 81 1.93 24.46 -10.20
CA ALA A 81 1.42 23.89 -11.45
C ALA A 81 1.13 24.99 -12.48
N GLY A 82 1.85 26.12 -12.40
CA GLY A 82 1.67 27.26 -13.30
C GLY A 82 0.25 27.80 -13.26
N ASP A 83 -0.40 27.91 -14.42
CA ASP A 83 -1.74 28.47 -14.56
C ASP A 83 -2.82 27.66 -13.80
N TYR A 84 -2.54 26.41 -13.44
CA TYR A 84 -3.49 25.52 -12.75
C TYR A 84 -3.34 25.52 -11.23
N SER A 85 -2.36 26.21 -10.65
CA SER A 85 -2.11 26.20 -9.19
C SER A 85 -3.36 26.53 -8.37
N GLY A 86 -4.08 27.60 -8.73
CA GLY A 86 -5.30 27.98 -8.01
C GLY A 86 -6.41 26.92 -8.08
N VAL A 87 -6.58 26.27 -9.23
CA VAL A 87 -7.57 25.19 -9.40
C VAL A 87 -7.20 23.96 -8.59
N ILE A 88 -5.91 23.60 -8.56
CA ILE A 88 -5.42 22.47 -7.77
C ILE A 88 -5.59 22.76 -6.28
N ASP A 89 -5.24 23.96 -5.83
CA ASP A 89 -5.44 24.35 -4.44
C ASP A 89 -6.93 24.26 -4.05
N ASP A 90 -7.86 24.75 -4.87
CA ASP A 90 -9.30 24.65 -4.61
C ASP A 90 -9.78 23.20 -4.51
N ILE A 91 -9.29 22.32 -5.38
CA ILE A 91 -9.57 20.88 -5.34
C ILE A 91 -9.05 20.27 -4.03
N LEU A 92 -7.82 20.59 -3.64
CA LEU A 92 -7.17 20.04 -2.45
C LEU A 92 -7.86 20.46 -1.15
N HIS A 93 -8.32 21.72 -1.09
CA HIS A 93 -9.16 22.19 0.00
C HIS A 93 -10.49 21.42 0.05
N SER A 94 -11.11 21.18 -1.11
CA SER A 94 -12.39 20.46 -1.22
C SER A 94 -12.30 19.02 -0.71
N ILE A 95 -11.17 18.33 -0.94
CA ILE A 95 -10.94 16.96 -0.48
C ILE A 95 -10.37 16.88 0.95
N ARG A 96 -10.18 18.02 1.62
CA ARG A 96 -9.57 18.17 2.95
C ARG A 96 -8.22 17.45 3.07
N ILE A 97 -7.31 17.78 2.16
CA ILE A 97 -5.96 17.19 2.16
C ILE A 97 -5.26 17.33 3.51
N ASP A 98 -5.54 18.40 4.27
CA ASP A 98 -5.05 18.66 5.64
C ASP A 98 -5.29 17.52 6.62
N ALA A 99 -6.43 16.84 6.52
CA ALA A 99 -6.72 15.70 7.38
C ALA A 99 -5.93 14.44 6.98
N VAL A 100 -5.65 14.28 5.68
CA VAL A 100 -5.03 13.08 5.13
C VAL A 100 -3.49 13.15 5.19
N GLN A 101 -2.92 14.34 4.96
CA GLN A 101 -1.48 14.55 4.87
C GLN A 101 -0.73 14.15 6.15
N GLY A 102 -1.29 14.44 7.34
CA GLY A 102 -0.66 14.08 8.61
C GLY A 102 -0.51 12.57 8.78
N VAL A 103 -1.51 11.79 8.34
CA VAL A 103 -1.47 10.32 8.38
C VAL A 103 -0.44 9.77 7.38
N ILE A 104 -0.38 10.37 6.18
CA ILE A 104 0.61 9.99 5.16
C ILE A 104 2.02 10.27 5.66
N HIS A 105 2.31 11.47 6.15
CA HIS A 105 3.63 11.86 6.65
C HIS A 105 4.07 10.99 7.82
N LYS A 106 3.18 10.74 8.79
CA LYS A 106 3.47 9.83 9.90
C LYS A 106 3.79 8.41 9.43
N SER A 107 2.98 7.87 8.51
CA SER A 107 3.20 6.53 7.96
C SER A 107 4.51 6.45 7.17
N ALA A 108 4.85 7.49 6.40
CA ALA A 108 6.09 7.56 5.65
C ALA A 108 7.33 7.60 6.58
N ILE A 109 7.30 8.40 7.64
CA ILE A 109 8.41 8.49 8.60
C ILE A 109 8.58 7.19 9.38
N ARG A 110 7.47 6.55 9.77
CA ARG A 110 7.49 5.30 10.56
C ARG A 110 7.89 4.08 9.72
N ASP A 111 7.24 3.88 8.57
CA ASP A 111 7.38 2.65 7.78
C ASP A 111 8.41 2.80 6.66
N GLY A 112 8.81 4.02 6.30
CA GLY A 112 9.65 4.34 5.14
C GLY A 112 8.86 4.39 3.84
N ASP A 113 7.95 3.44 3.63
CA ASP A 113 7.13 3.34 2.41
C ASP A 113 5.65 3.50 2.73
N THR A 114 5.00 4.43 2.02
CA THR A 114 3.55 4.56 2.00
C THR A 114 3.10 5.12 0.67
N TYR A 115 1.86 4.84 0.29
CA TYR A 115 1.36 5.12 -1.05
C TYR A 115 0.02 5.85 -0.99
N LEU A 116 -0.23 6.66 -2.00
CA LEU A 116 -1.49 7.35 -2.22
C LEU A 116 -2.04 6.90 -3.57
N ILE A 117 -3.24 6.33 -3.57
CA ILE A 117 -3.96 6.03 -4.81
C ILE A 117 -4.92 7.18 -5.07
N ILE A 118 -4.79 7.76 -6.26
CA ILE A 118 -5.69 8.80 -6.75
C ILE A 118 -6.74 8.11 -7.62
N GLY A 119 -7.99 8.20 -7.18
CA GLY A 119 -9.16 7.84 -7.97
C GLY A 119 -9.90 9.08 -8.47
N TRP A 120 -10.89 8.85 -9.32
CA TRP A 120 -11.80 9.89 -9.78
C TRP A 120 -13.23 9.52 -9.40
N ASP A 121 -13.95 10.44 -8.78
CA ASP A 121 -15.37 10.28 -8.47
C ASP A 121 -16.20 11.07 -9.49
N ASN A 122 -17.00 10.35 -10.27
CA ASN A 122 -17.85 10.94 -11.31
C ASN A 122 -19.05 11.69 -10.73
N ASP A 123 -19.50 11.38 -9.51
CA ASP A 123 -20.67 12.01 -8.92
C ASP A 123 -20.32 13.38 -8.35
N THR A 124 -19.18 13.50 -7.68
CA THR A 124 -18.68 14.77 -7.14
C THR A 124 -17.84 15.56 -8.13
N GLY A 125 -17.31 14.91 -9.18
CA GLY A 125 -16.40 15.53 -10.15
C GLY A 125 -15.04 15.89 -9.55
N LEU A 126 -14.67 15.24 -8.45
CA LEU A 126 -13.44 15.50 -7.71
C LEU A 126 -12.56 14.24 -7.63
N PRO A 127 -11.23 14.40 -7.54
CA PRO A 127 -10.35 13.28 -7.26
C PRO A 127 -10.56 12.77 -5.84
N THR A 128 -10.43 11.46 -5.65
CA THR A 128 -10.49 10.81 -4.34
C THR A 128 -9.13 10.30 -3.95
N PHE A 129 -8.65 10.67 -2.76
CA PHE A 129 -7.34 10.28 -2.26
C PHE A 129 -7.49 9.14 -1.26
N THR A 130 -6.93 7.98 -1.60
CA THR A 130 -6.95 6.81 -0.71
C THR A 130 -5.53 6.48 -0.26
N HIS A 131 -5.24 6.72 1.02
CA HIS A 131 -3.99 6.32 1.64
C HIS A 131 -3.87 4.79 1.70
N GLN A 132 -2.68 4.28 1.41
CA GLN A 132 -2.37 2.86 1.40
C GLN A 132 -1.02 2.60 2.08
N LEU A 133 -1.00 1.61 2.96
CA LEU A 133 0.24 1.13 3.56
C LEU A 133 0.98 0.21 2.58
N ALA A 134 2.30 0.14 2.70
CA ALA A 134 3.09 -0.80 1.91
C ALA A 134 2.73 -2.26 2.25
N TYR A 135 2.47 -2.52 3.53
CA TYR A 135 1.94 -3.77 4.02
C TYR A 135 1.31 -3.57 5.40
N ASP A 136 0.14 -4.14 5.67
CA ASP A 136 -0.51 -4.09 6.98
C ASP A 136 -0.47 -5.42 7.76
N GLY A 137 0.09 -6.47 7.16
CA GLY A 137 0.07 -7.84 7.68
C GLY A 137 -0.77 -8.79 6.82
N THR A 138 -1.67 -8.24 5.99
CA THR A 138 -2.56 -9.01 5.11
C THR A 138 -2.69 -8.41 3.72
N GLU A 139 -2.70 -7.08 3.65
CA GLU A 139 -2.91 -6.25 2.47
C GLU A 139 -1.71 -5.33 2.28
N GLY A 140 -1.58 -4.74 1.09
CA GLY A 140 -0.52 -3.79 0.85
C GLY A 140 -0.33 -3.39 -0.60
N VAL A 141 0.46 -2.34 -0.78
CA VAL A 141 0.88 -1.83 -2.09
C VAL A 141 2.40 -1.97 -2.21
N LYS A 142 2.87 -2.36 -3.41
CA LYS A 142 4.28 -2.46 -3.74
C LYS A 142 4.55 -1.84 -5.09
N ILE A 143 5.57 -1.00 -5.18
CA ILE A 143 6.10 -0.51 -6.45
C ILE A 143 7.18 -1.47 -6.96
N HIS A 144 7.12 -1.78 -8.25
CA HIS A 144 8.11 -2.59 -8.95
C HIS A 144 8.88 -1.67 -9.89
N TYR A 145 10.19 -1.58 -9.66
CA TYR A 145 11.10 -0.77 -10.45
C TYR A 145 11.77 -1.62 -11.53
N ASP A 146 12.23 -0.98 -12.60
CA ASP A 146 13.00 -1.65 -13.64
C ASP A 146 14.32 -2.20 -13.06
N ALA A 147 14.69 -3.40 -13.48
CA ALA A 147 15.87 -4.09 -12.95
C ALA A 147 17.19 -3.47 -13.44
N ALA A 148 17.19 -2.87 -14.62
CA ALA A 148 18.34 -2.15 -15.19
C ALA A 148 18.35 -0.68 -14.76
N GLU A 149 17.18 -0.04 -14.71
CA GLU A 149 17.01 1.38 -14.38
C GLU A 149 16.16 1.55 -13.12
N ARG A 150 16.81 1.50 -11.95
CA ARG A 150 16.11 1.50 -10.64
C ARG A 150 15.30 2.76 -10.34
N ASP A 151 15.50 3.83 -11.08
CA ASP A 151 14.74 5.07 -11.00
C ASP A 151 13.41 5.01 -11.77
N LYS A 152 13.25 4.06 -12.69
CA LYS A 152 12.02 3.89 -13.47
C LYS A 152 11.06 2.92 -12.81
N VAL A 153 9.86 3.40 -12.54
CA VAL A 153 8.74 2.56 -12.09
C VAL A 153 8.19 1.77 -13.27
N GLN A 154 8.21 0.45 -13.17
CA GLN A 154 7.65 -0.43 -14.19
C GLN A 154 6.13 -0.56 -14.02
N PHE A 155 5.67 -0.79 -12.79
CA PHE A 155 4.26 -0.84 -12.41
C PHE A 155 4.13 -0.90 -10.88
N ALA A 156 2.91 -0.74 -10.36
CA ALA A 156 2.58 -0.98 -8.96
C ALA A 156 1.60 -2.14 -8.81
N SER A 157 1.69 -2.90 -7.71
CA SER A 157 0.73 -3.94 -7.36
C SER A 157 0.04 -3.60 -6.03
N LYS A 158 -1.29 -3.63 -6.00
CA LYS A 158 -2.09 -3.60 -4.76
C LYS A 158 -2.70 -4.96 -4.51
N ARG A 159 -2.57 -5.48 -3.29
CA ARG A 159 -3.25 -6.69 -2.83
C ARG A 159 -4.12 -6.39 -1.61
N TRP A 160 -5.26 -7.04 -1.51
CA TRP A 160 -6.13 -6.95 -0.34
C TRP A 160 -7.05 -8.17 -0.25
N ARG A 161 -7.66 -8.36 0.92
CA ARG A 161 -8.58 -9.47 1.18
C ARG A 161 -9.99 -8.92 1.30
N ILE A 162 -10.94 -9.65 0.74
CA ILE A 162 -12.36 -9.37 0.93
C ILE A 162 -12.94 -10.53 1.73
N GLU A 163 -13.38 -10.26 2.96
CA GLU A 163 -14.10 -11.24 3.76
C GLU A 163 -15.46 -11.55 3.11
N GLN A 164 -15.75 -12.84 2.93
CA GLN A 164 -17.09 -13.28 2.57
C GLN A 164 -17.80 -13.64 3.87
N GLY A 165 -18.77 -12.81 4.28
CA GLY A 165 -19.42 -12.95 5.59
C GLY A 165 -19.86 -14.38 5.93
N GLY A 166 -19.75 -14.75 7.22
CA GLY A 166 -19.96 -16.11 7.73
C GLY A 166 -18.68 -16.96 7.75
N ASP A 167 -18.81 -18.28 7.81
CA ASP A 167 -17.69 -19.25 7.75
C ASP A 167 -17.12 -19.43 6.32
N ALA A 168 -17.52 -18.58 5.36
CA ALA A 168 -17.22 -18.71 3.94
C ALA A 168 -15.78 -18.31 3.56
N GLY A 169 -15.01 -17.74 4.49
CA GLY A 169 -13.59 -17.42 4.30
C GLY A 169 -13.35 -16.06 3.65
N TYR A 170 -12.25 -15.93 2.91
CA TYR A 170 -11.83 -14.68 2.27
C TYR A 170 -11.44 -14.91 0.81
N ILE A 171 -11.63 -13.88 -0.01
CA ILE A 171 -11.15 -13.79 -1.39
C ILE A 171 -9.94 -12.87 -1.43
N ASN A 172 -8.89 -13.27 -2.14
CA ASN A 172 -7.75 -12.40 -2.42
C ASN A 172 -7.99 -11.62 -3.72
N ARG A 173 -7.69 -10.32 -3.67
CA ARG A 173 -7.75 -9.41 -4.81
C ARG A 173 -6.37 -8.85 -5.10
N MET A 174 -6.06 -8.68 -6.38
CA MET A 174 -4.84 -8.01 -6.81
C MET A 174 -5.11 -7.10 -8.00
N ASN A 175 -4.64 -5.87 -7.93
CA ASN A 175 -4.61 -4.94 -9.05
C ASN A 175 -3.17 -4.63 -9.42
N LEU A 176 -2.87 -4.69 -10.72
CA LEU A 176 -1.60 -4.21 -11.28
C LEU A 176 -1.88 -2.90 -12.02
N TYR A 177 -1.14 -1.86 -11.65
CA TYR A 177 -1.20 -0.53 -12.23
C TYR A 177 0.04 -0.33 -13.08
N TYR A 178 -0.09 -0.58 -14.39
CA TYR A 178 0.93 -0.24 -15.38
C TYR A 178 0.74 1.20 -15.84
N PRO A 179 1.78 1.84 -16.41
CA PRO A 179 1.67 3.18 -16.96
C PRO A 179 0.52 3.35 -17.97
N ASN A 180 0.21 2.32 -18.77
CA ASN A 180 -0.81 2.39 -19.81
C ASN A 180 -2.11 1.62 -19.52
N ARG A 181 -2.12 0.72 -18.52
CA ARG A 181 -3.28 -0.11 -18.22
C ARG A 181 -3.39 -0.53 -16.76
N ILE A 182 -4.59 -0.91 -16.37
CA ILE A 182 -4.88 -1.54 -15.08
C ILE A 182 -5.38 -2.96 -15.33
N GLU A 183 -4.74 -3.92 -14.68
CA GLU A 183 -5.14 -5.33 -14.71
C GLU A 183 -5.67 -5.73 -13.33
N LYS A 184 -6.89 -6.27 -13.28
CA LYS A 184 -7.55 -6.69 -12.03
C LYS A 184 -7.61 -8.22 -11.98
N TYR A 185 -7.34 -8.79 -10.81
CA TYR A 185 -7.27 -10.22 -10.58
C TYR A 185 -8.03 -10.62 -9.31
N ILE A 186 -8.57 -11.84 -9.29
CA ILE A 186 -9.26 -12.45 -8.15
C ILE A 186 -8.71 -13.86 -7.91
N SER A 187 -8.67 -14.28 -6.66
CA SER A 187 -8.36 -15.65 -6.27
C SER A 187 -9.27 -16.06 -5.11
N ASP A 188 -10.04 -17.13 -5.33
CA ASP A 188 -10.95 -17.72 -4.33
C ASP A 188 -10.22 -18.72 -3.40
N SER A 189 -8.94 -18.98 -3.62
CA SER A 189 -8.17 -19.89 -2.77
C SER A 189 -7.61 -19.17 -1.55
N ARG A 190 -7.64 -19.86 -0.40
CA ARG A 190 -6.92 -19.44 0.81
C ARG A 190 -5.42 -19.28 0.56
N ASP A 191 -4.91 -20.02 -0.41
CA ASP A 191 -3.55 -19.93 -0.94
C ASP A 191 -3.46 -18.87 -2.05
N GLU A 192 -2.34 -18.15 -2.15
CA GLU A 192 -2.09 -17.17 -3.22
C GLU A 192 -1.89 -17.81 -4.62
N LEU A 193 -2.13 -19.12 -4.72
CA LEU A 193 -1.90 -19.97 -5.89
C LEU A 193 -3.17 -20.07 -6.76
N GLY A 194 -3.60 -18.97 -7.38
CA GLY A 194 -4.74 -19.07 -8.31
C GLY A 194 -5.35 -17.76 -8.78
N TYR A 195 -4.55 -16.72 -8.99
CA TYR A 195 -5.08 -15.48 -9.53
C TYR A 195 -5.60 -15.66 -10.96
N GLN A 196 -6.85 -15.28 -11.18
CA GLN A 196 -7.49 -15.24 -12.48
C GLN A 196 -7.88 -13.80 -12.84
N PRO A 197 -7.80 -13.43 -14.13
CA PRO A 197 -8.35 -12.18 -14.64
C PRO A 197 -9.76 -11.94 -14.10
N TYR A 198 -10.00 -10.75 -13.56
CA TYR A 198 -11.31 -10.37 -13.05
C TYR A 198 -11.76 -9.06 -13.67
N GLN A 199 -12.92 -9.10 -14.32
CA GLN A 199 -13.62 -7.91 -14.79
C GLN A 199 -14.82 -7.64 -13.88
N PRO A 200 -14.78 -6.61 -13.03
CA PRO A 200 -15.95 -6.14 -12.31
C PRO A 200 -17.06 -5.71 -13.28
N PRO A 201 -18.35 -5.83 -12.91
CA PRO A 201 -19.46 -5.37 -13.75
C PRO A 201 -19.43 -3.88 -14.10
N THR A 202 -18.71 -3.08 -13.33
CA THR A 202 -18.52 -1.63 -13.56
C THR A 202 -17.55 -1.33 -14.69
N ASP A 203 -16.69 -2.29 -15.06
CA ASP A 203 -15.62 -2.07 -16.03
C ASP A 203 -16.04 -2.62 -17.40
N SER A 204 -15.86 -1.81 -18.45
CA SER A 204 -16.24 -2.19 -19.82
C SER A 204 -15.30 -3.20 -20.47
N THR A 205 -14.02 -3.22 -20.07
CA THR A 205 -13.00 -4.10 -20.64
C THR A 205 -12.05 -4.65 -19.57
N TRP A 206 -11.41 -5.78 -19.89
CA TRP A 206 -10.22 -6.25 -19.18
C TRP A 206 -9.10 -6.52 -20.20
N PRO A 207 -7.92 -5.89 -20.07
CA PRO A 207 -7.55 -4.86 -19.08
C PRO A 207 -8.25 -3.52 -19.31
N ILE A 208 -8.13 -2.61 -18.34
CA ILE A 208 -8.62 -1.23 -18.46
C ILE A 208 -7.48 -0.38 -19.00
N TRP A 209 -7.69 0.23 -20.16
CA TRP A 209 -6.73 1.16 -20.74
C TRP A 209 -7.02 2.57 -20.24
N TRP A 210 -6.03 3.20 -19.60
CA TRP A 210 -6.11 4.57 -19.11
C TRP A 210 -5.16 5.46 -19.91
N THR A 211 -5.15 5.23 -21.23
CA THR A 211 -4.45 6.02 -22.22
C THR A 211 -5.35 7.14 -22.75
N THR A 212 -4.77 8.14 -23.40
CA THR A 212 -5.50 9.24 -24.05
C THR A 212 -6.63 8.80 -24.99
N THR A 213 -6.51 7.61 -25.61
CA THR A 213 -7.52 7.05 -26.52
C THR A 213 -8.39 5.98 -25.88
N GLY A 214 -8.12 5.59 -24.63
CA GLY A 214 -8.79 4.46 -23.96
C GLY A 214 -8.51 3.10 -24.61
N ALA A 215 -7.42 2.99 -25.38
CA ALA A 215 -7.04 1.79 -26.11
C ALA A 215 -5.54 1.48 -25.95
N GLU A 216 -5.14 0.26 -26.30
CA GLU A 216 -3.75 -0.21 -26.22
C GLU A 216 -2.75 0.67 -26.99
N SER A 217 -3.18 1.27 -28.10
CA SER A 217 -2.35 2.13 -28.95
C SER A 217 -2.24 3.58 -28.48
N GLY A 218 -2.93 3.96 -27.41
CA GLY A 218 -2.88 5.32 -26.87
C GLY A 218 -1.61 5.58 -26.06
N GLU A 219 -1.20 6.84 -26.00
CA GLU A 219 -0.15 7.26 -25.06
C GLU A 219 -0.71 7.25 -23.63
N PRO A 220 0.09 6.80 -22.63
CA PRO A 220 -0.20 6.92 -21.20
C PRO A 220 -0.62 8.33 -20.80
#